data_AF-A0A9E5LLE3-F1
#
_entry.id   AF-A0A9E5LLE3-F1
#
_cell.length_a   1.000
_cell.length_b   1.000
_cell.length_c   1.000
_cell.angle_alpha   90.00
_cell.angle_beta   90.00
_cell.angle_gamma   90.00
#
_symmetry.space_group_name_H-M   'P 1'
#
loop_
_entity.id
_entity.type
_entity.pdbx_description
1 polymer ?
#
loop_
_entity_poly.entity_id
_entity_poly.type
_entity_poly.pdbx_seq_one_letter_code
_entity_poly.pdbx_strand_id
1 'polypeptide(L)'
;MFDEAIELKVPQHASSDHPKVPSKRIGVLLANLGTPDNYDYWSMRRYLSEFLSDRRVIDYSPWLWQPLLQLVILSTRPSRSGA
;
A
#
# COMPACT_ATOMS: atom_id res chain seq x y z
N MET A 1 11.23 2.56 26.43
CA MET A 1 12.20 1.52 26.83
C MET A 1 12.81 0.91 25.57
N PHE A 2 13.58 1.69 24.82
CA PHE A 2 14.39 1.22 23.68
C PHE A 2 15.69 2.04 23.66
N ASP A 3 16.41 2.06 24.78
CA ASP A 3 17.74 2.65 24.88
C ASP A 3 18.78 1.53 24.96
N GLU A 4 18.90 0.77 23.87
CA GLU A 4 20.07 -0.07 23.65
C GLU A 4 21.15 0.80 23.03
N ALA A 5 22.31 0.88 23.70
CA ALA A 5 23.49 1.56 23.20
C ALA A 5 23.81 1.07 21.78
N ILE A 6 23.93 2.00 20.84
CA ILE A 6 24.17 1.69 19.43
C ILE A 6 25.55 1.04 19.29
N GLU A 7 25.59 -0.28 19.05
CA GLU A 7 26.82 -1.00 18.76
C GLU A 7 27.34 -0.61 17.37
N LEU A 8 28.49 0.07 17.33
CA LEU A 8 29.17 0.46 16.10
C LEU A 8 30.10 -0.67 15.62
N LYS A 9 29.82 -1.23 14.44
CA LYS A 9 30.63 -2.30 13.81
C LYS A 9 31.16 -1.86 12.46
N VAL A 10 32.34 -2.39 12.11
CA VAL A 10 32.86 -2.30 10.74
C VAL A 10 32.23 -3.45 9.93
N PRO A 11 31.66 -3.20 8.73
CA PRO A 11 31.12 -4.27 7.89
C PRO A 11 32.21 -5.27 7.52
N GLN A 12 31.88 -6.57 7.49
CA GLN A 12 32.85 -7.65 7.24
C GLN A 12 33.59 -7.54 5.89
N HIS A 13 33.03 -6.79 4.93
CA HIS A 13 33.57 -6.62 3.58
C HIS A 13 34.03 -5.19 3.30
N ALA A 14 34.29 -4.38 4.33
CA ALA A 14 34.69 -2.99 4.16
C ALA A 14 36.22 -2.83 4.03
N SER A 15 36.66 -1.81 3.28
CA SER A 15 38.06 -1.40 3.19
C SER A 15 38.63 -1.00 4.57
N SER A 16 39.96 -1.02 4.71
CA SER A 16 40.66 -0.70 5.97
C SER A 16 40.30 0.66 6.57
N ASP A 17 39.90 1.62 5.74
CA ASP A 17 39.63 3.00 6.13
C ASP A 17 38.14 3.29 6.36
N HIS A 18 37.30 2.25 6.40
CA HIS A 18 35.85 2.42 6.53
C HIS A 18 35.43 2.83 7.95
N PRO A 19 34.58 3.87 8.10
CA PRO A 19 34.12 4.31 9.42
C PRO A 19 33.24 3.26 10.10
N LYS A 20 33.27 3.20 11.44
CA LYS A 20 32.36 2.32 12.19
C LYS A 20 30.93 2.85 12.05
N VAL A 21 30.00 1.98 11.64
CA VAL A 21 28.59 2.33 11.46
C VAL A 21 27.71 1.52 12.40
N PRO A 22 26.50 2.02 12.75
CA PRO A 22 25.54 1.26 13.53
C PRO A 22 25.24 -0.12 12.92
N SER A 23 25.01 -1.11 13.77
CA SER A 23 24.55 -2.43 13.33
C SER A 23 23.25 -2.35 12.51
N LYS A 24 23.19 -3.12 11.41
CA LYS A 24 22.01 -3.14 10.54
C LYS A 24 20.83 -3.74 11.30
N ARG A 25 19.76 -2.96 11.47
CA ARG A 25 18.48 -3.47 11.98
C ARG A 25 17.67 -4.07 10.83
N ILE A 26 16.98 -5.18 11.09
CA ILE A 26 16.05 -5.77 10.12
C ILE A 26 14.73 -5.01 10.24
N GLY A 27 14.33 -4.33 9.16
CA GLY A 27 13.00 -3.77 9.02
C GLY A 27 12.07 -4.79 8.36
N VAL A 28 10.91 -5.05 8.97
CA VAL A 28 9.85 -5.89 8.38
C VAL A 28 8.70 -4.97 7.97
N LEU A 29 8.32 -5.01 6.69
CA LEU A 29 7.13 -4.32 6.17
C LEU A 29 6.03 -5.36 5.97
N LEU A 30 4.98 -5.28 6.78
CA LEU A 30 3.74 -6.02 6.56
C LEU A 30 2.79 -5.12 5.76
N ALA A 31 2.43 -5.55 4.56
CA ALA A 31 1.51 -4.82 3.69
C ALA A 31 0.32 -5.71 3.31
N ASN A 32 -0.85 -5.10 3.27
CA ASN A 32 -2.09 -5.63 2.72
C ASN A 32 -2.76 -4.46 1.95
N LEU A 33 -3.65 -4.78 1.03
CA LEU A 33 -4.52 -3.81 0.34
C LEU A 33 -5.45 -3.05 1.29
N GLY A 34 -5.72 -3.63 2.47
CA GLY A 34 -6.71 -3.12 3.40
C GLY A 34 -8.13 -3.47 2.98
N THR A 35 -9.09 -3.03 3.80
CA THR A 35 -10.52 -3.26 3.62
C THR A 35 -11.27 -1.94 3.82
N PRO A 36 -12.47 -1.78 3.24
CA PRO A 36 -13.31 -0.61 3.52
C PRO A 36 -13.65 -0.53 5.02
N ASP A 37 -13.81 0.69 5.51
CA ASP A 37 -14.12 0.95 6.94
C ASP A 37 -15.47 0.36 7.38
N ASN A 38 -16.43 0.25 6.45
CA ASN A 38 -17.77 -0.29 6.66
C ASN A 38 -18.33 -0.91 5.37
N TYR A 39 -19.46 -1.60 5.48
CA TYR A 39 -20.19 -2.18 4.34
C TYR A 39 -21.17 -1.21 3.65
N ASP A 40 -21.20 0.05 4.04
CA ASP A 40 -22.07 1.04 3.42
C ASP A 40 -21.54 1.49 2.04
N TYR A 41 -22.44 2.05 1.24
CA TYR A 41 -22.13 2.46 -0.13
C TYR A 41 -20.96 3.43 -0.22
N TRP A 42 -20.80 4.38 0.70
CA TRP A 42 -19.74 5.38 0.60
C TRP A 42 -18.37 4.80 0.92
N SER A 43 -18.29 3.95 1.95
CA SER A 43 -17.07 3.23 2.31
C SER A 43 -16.61 2.32 1.17
N MET A 44 -17.54 1.55 0.59
CA MET A 44 -17.27 0.67 -0.55
C MET A 44 -16.87 1.46 -1.80
N ARG A 45 -17.59 2.55 -2.11
CA ARG A 45 -17.30 3.39 -3.28
C ARG A 45 -15.90 3.99 -3.20
N ARG A 46 -15.50 4.51 -2.03
CA ARG A 46 -14.15 5.06 -1.82
C ARG A 46 -13.09 3.98 -2.02
N TYR A 47 -13.24 2.84 -1.36
CA TYR A 47 -12.31 1.72 -1.46
C TYR A 47 -12.15 1.22 -2.91
N LEU A 48 -13.26 0.96 -3.61
CA LEU A 48 -13.22 0.51 -5.01
C LEU A 48 -12.67 1.57 -5.96
N SER A 49 -12.96 2.85 -5.70
CA SER A 49 -12.40 3.94 -6.51
C SER A 49 -10.88 3.97 -6.41
N GLU A 50 -10.31 3.77 -5.22
CA GLU A 50 -8.86 3.73 -5.02
C GLU A 50 -8.25 2.47 -5.65
N PHE A 51 -8.83 1.30 -5.39
CA PHE A 51 -8.32 0.02 -5.88
C PHE A 51 -8.38 -0.11 -7.41
N LEU A 52 -9.52 0.23 -8.03
CA LEU A 52 -9.70 0.08 -9.47
C LEU A 52 -9.11 1.25 -10.29
N SER A 53 -8.71 2.35 -9.64
CA SER A 53 -7.94 3.41 -10.31
C SER A 53 -6.46 3.04 -10.48
N ASP A 54 -5.96 2.03 -9.76
CA ASP A 54 -4.57 1.62 -9.86
C ASP A 54 -4.27 1.00 -11.24
N ARG A 55 -3.28 1.58 -11.92
CA ARG A 55 -2.75 1.12 -13.21
C ARG A 55 -2.12 -0.26 -13.15
N ARG A 56 -1.77 -0.74 -11.96
CA ARG A 56 -1.24 -2.09 -11.72
C ARG A 56 -2.33 -3.15 -11.65
N VAL A 57 -3.57 -2.73 -11.41
CA VAL A 57 -4.75 -3.60 -11.36
C VAL A 57 -5.47 -3.61 -12.72
N ILE A 58 -5.49 -2.47 -13.41
CA ILE A 58 -6.19 -2.31 -14.69
C ILE A 58 -5.28 -1.75 -15.79
N ASP A 59 -5.16 -2.48 -16.90
CA ASP A 59 -4.30 -2.16 -18.05
C ASP A 59 -4.98 -1.35 -19.19
N TYR A 60 -6.23 -0.91 -19.02
CA TYR A 60 -6.93 -0.08 -20.02
C TYR A 60 -6.44 1.37 -20.05
N SER A 61 -6.62 2.09 -21.16
CA SER A 61 -6.30 3.54 -21.21
C SER A 61 -7.04 4.33 -20.12
N PRO A 62 -6.39 5.21 -19.32
CA PRO A 62 -7.03 5.92 -18.20
C PRO A 62 -8.23 6.75 -18.65
N TRP A 63 -8.16 7.30 -19.86
CA TRP A 63 -9.21 8.13 -20.45
C TRP A 63 -10.51 7.35 -20.70
N LEU A 64 -10.41 6.06 -21.07
CA LEU A 64 -11.59 5.21 -21.24
C LEU A 64 -12.05 4.62 -19.90
N TRP A 65 -11.09 4.23 -19.07
CA TRP A 65 -11.36 3.55 -17.82
C TRP A 65 -11.98 4.45 -16.75
N GLN A 66 -11.48 5.68 -16.57
CA GLN A 66 -11.96 6.56 -15.51
C GLN A 66 -13.44 6.96 -15.67
N PRO A 67 -13.94 7.34 -16.86
CA PRO A 67 -15.36 7.56 -17.05
C PRO A 67 -16.20 6.31 -16.79
N LEU A 68 -15.75 5.13 -17.26
CA LEU A 68 -16.44 3.86 -17.02
C LEU A 68 -16.49 3.51 -15.53
N LEU A 69 -15.37 3.66 -14.82
CA LEU A 69 -15.27 3.44 -13.40
C LEU A 69 -16.20 4.38 -12.62
N GLN A 70 -16.10 5.69 -12.87
CA GLN A 70 -16.83 6.68 -12.08
C GLN A 70 -18.33 6.75 -12.39
N LEU A 71 -18.74 6.46 -13.63
CA LEU A 71 -20.14 6.62 -14.08
C LEU A 71 -20.94 5.31 -14.13
N VAL A 72 -20.28 4.18 -14.38
CA VAL A 72 -20.96 2.88 -14.45
C VAL A 72 -20.65 2.09 -13.20
N ILE A 73 -19.38 1.74 -12.96
CA ILE A 73 -19.02 0.81 -11.88
C ILE A 73 -19.35 1.38 -10.50
N LEU A 74 -18.92 2.61 -10.21
CA LEU A 74 -19.09 3.23 -8.89
C LEU A 74 -20.46 3.86 -8.68
N SER A 75 -21.20 4.18 -9.75
CA SER A 75 -22.56 4.71 -9.65
C SER A 75 -23.64 3.63 -9.65
N THR A 76 -23.30 2.41 -10.10
CA THR A 76 -24.22 1.27 -10.01
C THR A 76 -24.27 0.84 -8.55
N ARG A 77 -25.31 1.29 -7.83
CA ARG A 77 -25.61 0.75 -6.50
C ARG A 77 -25.91 -0.75 -6.67
N PRO A 78 -25.11 -1.68 -6.10
CA PRO A 78 -25.56 -3.06 -6.02
C PRO A 78 -26.77 -3.06 -5.08
N SER A 79 -27.98 -3.10 -5.64
CA SER A 79 -29.21 -3.27 -4.85
C SER A 79 -29.35 -4.68 -4.30
N ARG A 80 -28.39 -5.57 -4.57
CA ARG A 80 -28.31 -6.93 -4.02
C ARG A 80 -26.84 -7.36 -3.95
N SER A 81 -26.28 -7.32 -2.75
CA SER A 81 -25.26 -8.23 -2.21
C SER A 81 -24.81 -7.69 -0.85
N GLY A 82 -25.79 -7.45 0.04
CA GLY A 82 -25.55 -7.50 1.48
C GLY A 82 -26.09 -8.85 1.94
N ALA A 83 -25.21 -9.71 2.42
CA ALA A 83 -25.61 -10.74 3.38
C ALA A 83 -25.88 -10.06 4.73
#